data_AF-A0A849N512-F1
#
_entry.id   AF-A0A849N512-F1
#
_cell.length_a   1.000
_cell.length_b   1.000
_cell.length_c   1.000
_cell.angle_alpha   90.00
_cell.angle_beta   90.00
_cell.angle_gamma   90.00
#
_symmetry.space_group_name_H-M   'P 1'
#
loop_
_entity.id
_entity.type
_entity.pdbx_description
1 polymer ?
#
loop_
_entity_poly.entity_id
_entity_poly.type
_entity_poly.pdbx_seq_one_letter_code
_entity_poly.pdbx_strand_id
1 'polypeptide(L)'
;MPPWLALLALLPAGCAMGTQPEPRPPGGYAALRFTRDVELPGALGNAWLFPAGTVLVGDRRRQADDELLYCGSMTIYNLRTETRPTCLIRRGDTVYINADQLRVGFERRLPTGVLEEMRQ
;
A
#
# COMPACT_ATOMS: atom_id res chain seq x y z
N MET A 1 -10.18 8.95 -57.38
CA MET A 1 -9.94 9.75 -56.16
C MET A 1 -10.32 8.88 -54.97
N PRO A 2 -9.35 8.34 -54.21
CA PRO A 2 -9.64 7.31 -53.21
C PRO A 2 -10.11 7.93 -51.87
N PRO A 3 -10.96 7.23 -51.12
CA PRO A 3 -11.46 7.70 -49.82
C PRO A 3 -10.38 7.48 -48.74
N TRP A 4 -10.00 8.54 -48.05
CA TRP A 4 -9.14 8.45 -46.87
C TRP A 4 -9.93 7.88 -45.70
N LEU A 5 -9.64 6.61 -45.40
CA LEU A 5 -9.97 5.94 -44.15
C LEU A 5 -9.29 6.67 -42.99
N ALA A 6 -10.06 7.47 -42.25
CA ALA A 6 -9.65 7.96 -40.95
C ALA A 6 -9.66 6.78 -39.95
N LEU A 7 -8.52 6.14 -39.76
CA LEU A 7 -8.29 5.24 -38.62
C LEU A 7 -8.22 6.10 -37.35
N LEU A 8 -9.37 6.26 -36.68
CA LEU A 8 -9.43 6.59 -35.27
C LEU A 8 -8.87 5.41 -34.49
N ALA A 9 -7.58 5.47 -34.15
CA ALA A 9 -6.96 4.54 -33.22
C ALA A 9 -7.66 4.66 -31.86
N LEU A 10 -8.46 3.66 -31.51
CA LEU A 10 -8.93 3.46 -30.14
C LEU A 10 -7.72 3.19 -29.26
N LEU A 11 -7.29 4.21 -28.50
CA LEU A 11 -6.45 3.99 -27.34
C LEU A 11 -7.27 3.15 -26.34
N PRO A 12 -6.80 1.97 -25.93
CA PRO A 12 -7.49 1.23 -24.89
C PRO A 12 -7.40 2.08 -23.62
N ALA A 13 -8.55 2.51 -23.11
CA ALA A 13 -8.67 2.96 -21.74
C ALA A 13 -8.37 1.75 -20.85
N GLY A 14 -7.09 1.45 -20.66
CA GLY A 14 -6.65 0.56 -19.60
C GLY A 14 -7.17 1.16 -18.32
N CYS A 15 -8.01 0.43 -17.60
CA CYS A 15 -8.27 0.71 -16.20
C CYS A 15 -6.91 0.72 -15.51
N ALA A 16 -6.31 1.90 -15.38
CA ALA A 16 -5.04 2.06 -14.70
C ALA A 16 -5.30 1.67 -13.25
N MET A 17 -4.99 0.42 -12.91
CA MET A 17 -4.82 0.02 -11.52
C MET A 17 -3.85 1.04 -10.93
N GLY A 18 -4.24 1.74 -9.85
CA GLY A 18 -3.44 2.83 -9.27
C GLY A 18 -2.07 2.41 -8.75
N THR A 19 -1.73 1.12 -8.90
CA THR A 19 -0.48 0.49 -8.51
C THR A 19 0.08 -0.36 -9.64
N GLN A 20 1.40 -0.43 -9.73
CA GLN A 20 2.13 -1.34 -10.61
C GLN A 20 3.01 -2.29 -9.78
N PRO A 21 3.30 -3.51 -10.26
CA PRO A 21 4.25 -4.40 -9.60
C PRO A 21 5.66 -3.78 -9.55
N GLU A 22 6.39 -3.99 -8.45
CA GLU A 22 7.81 -3.63 -8.35
C GLU A 22 8.67 -4.70 -9.06
N PRO A 23 9.68 -4.32 -9.86
CA PRO A 23 10.62 -5.28 -10.43
C PRO A 23 11.31 -6.10 -9.34
N ARG A 24 11.37 -7.43 -9.53
CA ARG A 24 11.95 -8.32 -8.53
C ARG A 24 13.45 -8.04 -8.32
N PRO A 25 13.89 -7.63 -7.12
CA PRO A 25 15.29 -7.35 -6.85
C PRO A 25 16.10 -8.63 -6.55
N PRO A 26 17.43 -8.64 -6.78
CA PRO A 26 18.29 -9.83 -6.59
C PRO A 26 18.37 -10.40 -5.17
N GLY A 27 17.89 -9.67 -4.16
CA GLY A 27 17.91 -10.08 -2.75
C GLY A 27 16.52 -10.18 -2.10
N GLY A 28 15.45 -10.15 -2.88
CA GLY A 28 14.08 -10.09 -2.36
C GLY A 28 13.61 -8.65 -2.12
N TYR A 29 12.28 -8.49 -2.14
CA TYR A 29 11.59 -7.22 -1.95
C TYR A 29 11.95 -6.63 -0.59
N ALA A 30 12.02 -5.30 -0.51
CA ALA A 30 12.10 -4.64 0.77
C ALA A 30 10.85 -4.98 1.59
N ALA A 31 11.00 -5.18 2.90
CA ALA A 31 9.87 -5.50 3.76
C ALA A 31 10.02 -4.78 5.11
N LEU A 32 8.87 -4.52 5.74
CA LEU A 32 8.78 -3.92 7.06
C LEU A 32 8.10 -4.91 8.00
N ARG A 33 8.74 -5.22 9.12
CA ARG A 33 8.18 -6.06 10.18
C ARG A 33 7.82 -5.22 11.38
N PHE A 34 6.60 -5.39 11.88
CA PHE A 34 6.20 -4.83 13.17
C PHE A 34 6.88 -5.61 14.31
N THR A 35 7.65 -4.94 15.15
CA THR A 35 8.39 -5.58 16.26
C THR A 35 7.54 -5.78 17.51
N ARG A 36 6.42 -5.07 17.61
CA ARG A 36 5.40 -5.17 18.66
C ARG A 36 4.03 -4.82 18.09
N ASP A 37 2.98 -5.11 18.85
CA ASP A 37 1.62 -4.71 18.49
C ASP A 37 1.53 -3.18 18.38
N VAL A 38 0.93 -2.71 17.29
CA VAL A 38 0.68 -1.30 17.04
C VAL A 38 -0.80 -1.10 16.75
N GLU A 39 -1.46 -0.39 17.65
CA GLU A 39 -2.83 0.11 17.47
C GLU A 39 -2.78 1.56 16.99
N LEU A 40 -3.54 1.86 15.93
CA LEU A 40 -3.70 3.19 15.38
C LEU A 40 -5.19 3.54 15.27
N PRO A 41 -5.57 4.82 15.47
CA PRO A 41 -6.94 5.25 15.25
C PRO A 41 -7.31 5.11 13.77
N GLY A 42 -8.34 4.32 13.49
CA GLY A 42 -8.87 4.11 12.15
C GLY A 42 -9.91 5.16 11.76
N ALA A 43 -10.74 4.83 10.76
CA ALA A 43 -11.87 5.65 10.34
C ALA A 43 -13.19 5.13 10.93
N LEU A 44 -14.17 6.04 11.07
CA LEU A 44 -15.54 5.72 11.51
C LEU A 44 -15.60 4.94 12.83
N GLY A 45 -14.73 5.27 13.80
CA GLY A 45 -14.72 4.63 15.13
C GLY A 45 -14.02 3.27 15.20
N ASN A 46 -13.44 2.79 14.10
CA ASN A 46 -12.60 1.59 14.12
C ASN A 46 -11.18 1.91 14.60
N ALA A 47 -10.50 0.89 15.12
CA ALA A 47 -9.05 0.89 15.29
C ALA A 47 -8.39 -0.05 14.28
N TRP A 48 -7.14 0.25 13.95
CA TRP A 48 -6.28 -0.57 13.08
C TRP A 48 -5.16 -1.16 13.91
N LEU A 49 -5.08 -2.49 13.92
CA LEU A 49 -4.06 -3.25 14.59
C LEU A 49 -3.10 -3.85 13.57
N PHE A 50 -1.82 -3.64 13.82
CA PHE A 50 -0.72 -4.38 13.24
C PHE A 50 -0.08 -5.23 14.35
N PRO A 51 -0.39 -6.53 14.43
CA PRO A 51 0.22 -7.40 15.40
C PRO A 51 1.74 -7.48 15.26
N ALA A 52 2.43 -7.79 16.36
CA ALA A 52 3.83 -8.12 16.36
C ALA A 52 4.11 -9.27 15.37
N GLY A 53 5.16 -9.12 14.57
CA GLY A 53 5.53 -10.07 13.52
C GLY A 53 4.79 -9.87 12.20
N THR A 54 3.80 -8.98 12.09
CA THR A 54 3.20 -8.64 10.79
C THR A 54 4.28 -8.08 9.87
N VAL A 55 4.35 -8.64 8.67
CA VAL A 55 5.28 -8.22 7.60
C VAL A 55 4.49 -7.56 6.48
N LEU A 56 4.97 -6.41 6.03
CA LEU A 56 4.48 -5.70 4.86
C LEU A 56 5.58 -5.69 3.80
N VAL A 57 5.25 -6.13 2.59
CA VAL A 57 6.22 -6.35 1.50
C VAL A 57 6.12 -5.24 0.47
N GLY A 58 7.25 -4.65 0.12
CA GLY A 58 7.45 -3.62 -0.90
C GLY A 58 7.44 -4.21 -2.31
N ASP A 59 6.33 -4.84 -2.72
CA ASP A 59 6.20 -5.53 -4.01
C ASP A 59 5.46 -4.70 -5.07
N ARG A 60 5.09 -3.46 -4.75
CA ARG A 60 4.30 -2.58 -5.62
C ARG A 60 4.77 -1.14 -5.53
N ARG A 61 4.50 -0.38 -6.59
CA ARG A 61 4.60 1.09 -6.61
C ARG A 61 3.27 1.74 -6.92
N ARG A 62 3.03 2.91 -6.34
CA ARG A 62 1.90 3.75 -6.72
C ARG A 62 2.22 4.49 -8.02
N GLN A 63 1.34 4.40 -9.01
CA GLN A 63 1.60 5.01 -10.32
C GLN A 63 1.62 6.55 -10.29
N ALA A 64 0.88 7.16 -9.35
CA ALA A 64 0.72 8.61 -9.30
C ALA A 64 2.02 9.36 -8.97
N ASP A 65 2.93 8.75 -8.20
CA ASP A 65 4.12 9.39 -7.65
C ASP A 65 5.34 8.45 -7.51
N ASP A 66 5.25 7.23 -8.06
CA ASP A 66 6.28 6.20 -8.05
C ASP A 66 6.74 5.76 -6.65
N GLU A 67 5.93 6.00 -5.61
CA GLU A 67 6.27 5.60 -4.24
C GLU A 67 6.11 4.09 -4.04
N LEU A 68 7.09 3.49 -3.35
CA LEU A 68 7.06 2.09 -2.95
C LEU A 68 5.96 1.84 -1.91
N LEU A 69 5.13 0.84 -2.18
CA LEU A 69 4.04 0.42 -1.32
C LEU A 69 4.40 -0.86 -0.59
N TYR A 70 4.39 -0.81 0.73
CA TYR A 70 4.54 -1.98 1.61
C TYR A 70 3.16 -2.57 1.88
N CYS A 71 2.84 -3.67 1.23
CA CYS A 71 1.53 -4.30 1.28
C CYS A 71 1.53 -5.56 2.16
N GLY A 72 0.45 -5.75 2.91
CA GLY A 72 0.25 -6.91 3.76
C GLY A 72 -1.11 -6.85 4.45
N SER A 73 -1.24 -7.50 5.60
CA SER A 73 -2.51 -7.58 6.32
C SER A 73 -2.58 -6.58 7.47
N MET A 74 -3.76 -6.00 7.67
CA MET A 74 -4.11 -5.18 8.82
C MET A 74 -5.41 -5.70 9.42
N THR A 75 -5.50 -5.71 10.75
CA THR A 75 -6.74 -6.06 11.44
C THR A 75 -7.48 -4.79 11.83
N ILE A 76 -8.74 -4.70 11.45
CA ILE A 76 -9.66 -3.65 11.86
C ILE A 76 -10.49 -4.20 13.02
N TYR A 77 -10.72 -3.42 14.08
CA TYR A 77 -11.50 -3.82 15.25
C TYR A 77 -12.23 -2.62 15.90
N ASN A 78 -12.90 -2.88 17.04
CA ASN A 78 -13.88 -2.06 17.77
C ASN A 78 -15.33 -2.22 17.30
N LEU A 79 -15.68 -1.90 16.05
CA LEU A 79 -17.06 -2.09 15.55
C LEU A 79 -17.26 -3.45 14.88
N ARG A 80 -16.20 -3.98 14.27
CA ARG A 80 -16.15 -5.30 13.65
C ARG A 80 -14.69 -5.74 13.60
N THR A 81 -14.42 -6.96 14.04
CA THR A 81 -13.10 -7.59 13.86
C THR A 81 -13.02 -8.18 12.46
N GLU A 82 -12.11 -7.66 11.64
CA GLU A 82 -11.82 -8.20 10.31
C GLU A 82 -10.37 -7.94 9.91
N THR A 83 -9.75 -8.90 9.22
CA THR A 83 -8.43 -8.70 8.64
C THR A 83 -8.59 -8.40 7.16
N ARG A 84 -7.94 -7.32 6.69
CA ARG A 84 -7.99 -6.88 5.29
C ARG A 84 -6.58 -6.61 4.77
N PRO A 85 -6.35 -6.78 3.45
CA PRO A 85 -5.14 -6.29 2.85
C PRO A 85 -5.08 -4.76 2.97
N THR A 86 -3.89 -4.22 3.23
CA THR A 86 -3.59 -2.80 3.19
C THR A 86 -2.21 -2.59 2.58
N CYS A 87 -2.01 -1.43 1.96
CA CYS A 87 -0.71 -0.98 1.51
C CYS A 87 -0.34 0.31 2.23
N LEU A 88 0.93 0.42 2.64
CA LEU A 88 1.47 1.57 3.33
C LEU A 88 2.57 2.24 2.52
N ILE A 89 2.70 3.55 2.67
CA ILE A 89 3.95 4.27 2.38
C ILE A 89 4.57 4.65 3.71
N ARG A 90 5.88 4.44 3.86
CA ARG A 90 6.64 4.85 5.05
C ARG A 90 7.50 6.07 4.75
N ARG A 91 7.43 7.07 5.62
CA ARG A 91 8.27 8.27 5.62
C ARG A 91 8.79 8.49 7.04
N GLY A 92 9.94 7.88 7.35
CA GLY A 92 10.48 7.85 8.72
C GLY A 92 9.57 7.09 9.69
N ASP A 93 9.13 7.77 10.75
CA ASP A 93 8.17 7.25 11.75
C ASP A 93 6.70 7.50 11.35
N THR A 94 6.44 8.11 10.19
CA THR A 94 5.08 8.34 9.69
C THR A 94 4.74 7.30 8.62
N VAL A 95 3.51 6.78 8.65
CA VAL A 95 2.95 5.92 7.60
C VAL A 95 1.70 6.52 7.00
N TYR A 96 1.53 6.33 5.69
CA TYR A 96 0.29 6.61 4.99
C TYR A 96 -0.42 5.29 4.70
N ILE A 97 -1.53 5.04 5.37
CA ILE A 97 -2.31 3.79 5.35
C ILE A 97 -3.34 3.81 4.22
N ASN A 98 -3.61 2.65 3.62
CA ASN A 98 -4.42 2.51 2.39
C ASN A 98 -3.86 3.34 1.24
N ALA A 99 -2.53 3.33 1.12
CA ALA A 99 -1.77 4.09 0.14
C ALA A 99 -2.08 3.74 -1.32
N ASP A 100 -2.57 2.52 -1.55
CA ASP A 100 -3.05 2.03 -2.84
C ASP A 100 -4.37 2.68 -3.28
N GLN A 101 -5.10 3.31 -2.34
CA GLN A 101 -6.37 3.98 -2.62
C GLN A 101 -6.18 5.49 -2.66
N LEU A 102 -6.22 6.06 -3.87
CA LEU A 102 -5.96 7.49 -4.13
C LEU A 102 -6.90 8.47 -3.38
N ARG A 103 -8.00 8.01 -2.79
CA ARG A 103 -9.03 8.87 -2.17
C ARG A 103 -9.29 8.61 -0.68
N VAL A 104 -8.70 7.57 -0.08
CA VAL A 104 -9.11 7.08 1.25
C VAL A 104 -7.90 6.73 2.14
N GLY A 105 -6.76 7.38 1.89
CA GLY A 105 -5.56 7.13 2.69
C GLY A 105 -5.47 8.00 3.94
N PHE A 106 -4.73 7.52 4.93
CA PHE A 106 -4.64 8.16 6.24
C PHE A 106 -3.20 8.24 6.73
N GLU A 107 -2.75 9.44 7.05
CA GLU A 107 -1.45 9.64 7.69
C GLU A 107 -1.52 9.33 9.18
N ARG A 108 -0.59 8.50 9.67
CA ARG A 108 -0.45 8.15 11.08
C ARG A 108 1.01 8.15 11.47
N ARG A 109 1.30 8.72 12.64
CA ARG A 109 2.60 8.60 13.27
C ARG A 109 2.67 7.29 14.04
N LEU A 110 3.70 6.50 13.77
CA LEU A 110 4.02 5.31 14.52
C LEU A 110 4.84 5.68 15.77
N PRO A 111 4.74 4.88 16.83
CA PRO A 111 5.74 4.94 17.90
C PRO A 111 7.13 4.60 17.33
N THR A 112 8.17 5.27 17.81
CA THR A 112 9.53 5.02 17.35
C THR A 112 9.97 3.57 17.63
N GLY A 113 10.71 2.98 16.69
CA GLY A 113 11.32 1.65 16.83
C GLY A 113 10.36 0.46 16.64
N VAL A 114 9.13 0.68 16.15
CA VAL A 114 8.16 -0.41 15.93
C VAL A 114 8.30 -1.12 14.61
N LEU A 115 9.06 -0.56 13.67
CA LEU A 115 9.32 -1.15 12.37
C LEU A 115 10.77 -1.55 12.25
N GLU A 116 10.99 -2.79 11.84
CA GLU A 116 12.28 -3.32 11.43
C GLU A 116 12.28 -3.50 9.90
N GLU A 117 13.34 -3.02 9.26
CA GLU A 117 13.55 -3.24 7.82
C GLU A 117 14.20 -4.59 7.56
N MET A 118 13.69 -5.31 6.56
CA MET A 118 14.20 -6.61 6.12
C MET A 118 13.95 -6.84 4.63
N ARG A 119 14.27 -8.05 4.14
CA ARG A 119 14.01 -8.47 2.76
C ARG A 119 13.26 -9.80 2.71
N GLN A 120 12.39 -9.98 1.70
CA GLN A 120 11.63 -11.22 1.44
C GLN A 120 11.65 -11.64 -0.03
#